data_AF-A0A317I8E9-F1
#
_entry.id   AF-A0A317I8E9-F1
#
_cell.length_a   1.000
_cell.length_b   1.000
_cell.length_c   1.000
_cell.angle_alpha   90.00
_cell.angle_beta   90.00
_cell.angle_gamma   90.00
#
_symmetry.space_group_name_H-M   'P 1'
#
loop_
_entity.id
_entity.type
_entity.pdbx_description
1 polymer ?
#
loop_
_entity_poly.entity_id
_entity_poly.type
_entity_poly.pdbx_seq_one_letter_code
_entity_poly.pdbx_strand_id
1 'polypeptide(L)'
;MTATKPTQYRKGDVVLVSFPYTTDEGQTQTKRRPAVIISNDYNNARLDDVLLVPLTSNITRARREQTQVEVAMNSPEGQLGGLRLDSVIDCTVIATIPKTLLVNKIGEFPQEVMERIDQCLMIAMSIGRPVRAATDPDPEAGPAEEEDEPLEKRGGLKRSGTA
;
A
#
# COMPACT_ATOMS: atom_id res chain seq x y z
N MET A 1 15.87 -24.05 30.69
CA MET A 1 14.74 -23.51 29.90
C MET A 1 14.80 -22.00 30.01
N THR A 2 15.44 -21.33 29.04
CA THR A 2 15.57 -19.88 29.02
C THR A 2 14.24 -19.26 28.65
N ALA A 3 13.60 -18.56 29.59
CA ALA A 3 12.41 -17.77 29.30
C ALA A 3 12.79 -16.64 28.35
N THR A 4 12.41 -16.78 27.08
CA THR A 4 12.50 -15.72 26.09
C THR A 4 11.61 -14.57 26.57
N LYS A 5 12.22 -13.42 26.87
CA LYS A 5 11.54 -12.17 27.19
C LYS A 5 10.42 -11.95 26.14
N PRO A 6 9.17 -11.64 26.53
CA PRO A 6 8.10 -11.46 25.56
C PRO A 6 8.50 -10.35 24.60
N THR A 7 8.66 -10.69 23.32
CA THR A 7 8.94 -9.70 22.27
C THR A 7 7.71 -8.82 22.17
N GLN A 8 7.83 -7.59 22.66
CA GLN A 8 6.76 -6.61 22.55
C GLN A 8 6.76 -6.10 21.12
N TYR A 9 5.76 -6.49 20.35
CA TYR A 9 5.52 -6.02 19.00
C TYR A 9 4.92 -4.60 19.00
N ARG A 10 5.39 -3.75 18.11
CA ARG A 10 4.96 -2.35 17.98
C ARG A 10 4.48 -2.03 16.57
N LYS A 11 3.69 -0.96 16.44
CA LYS A 11 3.33 -0.41 15.13
C LYS A 11 4.61 -0.08 14.36
N GLY A 12 4.66 -0.51 13.09
CA GLY A 12 5.81 -0.33 12.21
C GLY A 12 6.88 -1.42 12.29
N ASP A 13 6.78 -2.35 13.25
CA ASP A 13 7.64 -3.53 13.23
C ASP A 13 7.37 -4.35 11.96
N VAL A 14 8.46 -4.73 11.29
CA VAL A 14 8.43 -5.71 10.19
C VAL A 14 8.73 -7.08 10.78
N VAL A 15 7.79 -8.00 10.60
CA VAL A 15 7.81 -9.35 11.18
C VAL A 15 7.73 -10.40 10.09
N LEU A 16 8.38 -11.53 10.32
CA LEU A 16 8.24 -12.71 9.48
C LEU A 16 7.07 -13.55 9.99
N VAL A 17 6.06 -13.76 9.16
CA VAL A 17 4.83 -14.46 9.54
C VAL A 17 4.73 -15.80 8.82
N SER A 18 4.35 -16.82 9.59
CA SER A 18 4.07 -18.15 9.09
C SER A 18 2.60 -18.25 8.65
N PHE A 19 2.27 -17.64 7.52
CA PHE A 19 0.89 -17.68 7.01
C PHE A 19 0.50 -19.09 6.55
N PRO A 20 -0.66 -19.62 6.99
CA PRO A 20 -1.23 -20.83 6.44
C PRO A 20 -1.89 -20.50 5.10
N TYR A 21 -1.11 -20.41 4.03
CA TYR A 21 -1.68 -20.31 2.68
C TYR A 21 -2.08 -21.71 2.21
N THR A 22 -3.35 -21.91 1.88
CA THR A 22 -3.79 -22.99 1.00
C THR A 22 -3.37 -22.63 -0.41
N THR A 23 -2.46 -23.39 -1.03
CA THR A 23 -2.23 -23.25 -2.47
C THR A 23 -3.39 -23.89 -3.23
N ASP A 24 -3.64 -23.46 -4.46
CA ASP A 24 -4.70 -23.97 -5.35
C ASP A 24 -4.63 -25.49 -5.58
N GLU A 25 -3.49 -26.12 -5.27
CA GLU A 25 -3.22 -27.57 -5.37
C GLU A 25 -3.52 -28.36 -4.08
N GLY A 26 -4.14 -27.75 -3.07
CA GLY A 26 -4.46 -28.42 -1.80
C GLY A 26 -3.26 -28.74 -0.91
N GLN A 27 -2.05 -28.32 -1.30
CA GLN A 27 -0.84 -28.45 -0.48
C GLN A 27 -0.66 -27.21 0.40
N THR A 28 -0.59 -27.40 1.72
CA THR A 28 -0.27 -26.28 2.63
C THR A 28 1.24 -26.06 2.63
N GLN A 29 1.73 -25.18 1.77
CA GLN A 29 3.11 -24.70 1.89
C GLN A 29 3.14 -23.48 2.81
N THR A 30 3.71 -23.65 4.00
CA THR A 30 3.95 -22.57 4.96
C THR A 30 5.09 -21.67 4.47
N LYS A 31 4.82 -20.81 3.48
CA LYS A 31 5.78 -19.80 3.04
C LYS A 31 5.80 -18.67 4.04
N ARG A 32 6.95 -18.47 4.68
CA ARG A 32 7.19 -17.34 5.58
C ARG A 32 7.27 -16.05 4.77
N ARG A 33 6.41 -15.08 5.09
CA ARG A 33 6.38 -13.78 4.39
C ARG A 33 6.55 -12.63 5.37
N PRO A 34 7.29 -11.57 4.99
CA PRO A 34 7.31 -10.35 5.78
C PRO A 34 5.91 -9.74 5.85
N ALA A 35 5.61 -9.08 6.97
CA ALA A 35 4.43 -8.26 7.18
C ALA A 35 4.80 -7.06 8.07
N VAL A 36 4.10 -5.94 7.93
CA VAL A 36 4.23 -4.78 8.80
C VAL A 36 3.07 -4.73 9.79
N ILE A 37 3.35 -4.52 11.07
CA ILE A 37 2.33 -4.35 12.10
C ILE A 37 1.73 -2.96 12.01
N ILE A 38 0.41 -2.86 11.92
CA ILE A 38 -0.33 -1.60 11.78
C ILE A 38 -1.16 -1.26 13.02
N SER A 39 -1.37 -2.24 13.91
CA SER A 39 -2.12 -2.07 15.15
C SER A 39 -1.34 -1.24 16.17
N ASN A 40 -2.06 -0.49 17.00
CA ASN A 40 -1.46 0.37 18.03
C ASN A 40 -0.77 -0.45 19.14
N ASP A 41 0.25 0.14 19.74
CA ASP A 41 1.11 -0.50 20.75
C ASP A 41 0.35 -0.92 22.02
N TYR A 42 -0.70 -0.19 22.39
CA TYR A 42 -1.53 -0.54 23.54
C TYR A 42 -2.23 -1.89 23.34
N ASN A 43 -2.84 -2.09 22.16
CA ASN A 43 -3.44 -3.37 21.81
C ASN A 43 -2.39 -4.46 21.63
N ASN A 44 -1.26 -4.15 20.99
CA ASN A 44 -0.17 -5.11 20.81
C ASN A 44 0.43 -5.58 22.13
N ALA A 45 0.39 -4.77 23.19
CA ALA A 45 0.86 -5.17 24.52
C ALA A 45 -0.13 -6.10 25.26
N ARG A 46 -1.44 -5.99 24.98
CA ARG A 46 -2.50 -6.63 25.78
C ARG A 46 -3.16 -7.83 25.09
N LEU A 47 -3.35 -7.79 23.78
CA LEU A 47 -4.05 -8.84 23.02
C LEU A 47 -3.08 -9.93 22.58
N ASP A 48 -3.56 -11.15 22.35
CA ASP A 48 -2.73 -12.25 21.84
C ASP A 48 -2.54 -12.22 20.32
N ASP A 49 -3.32 -11.38 19.63
CA ASP A 49 -3.27 -11.16 18.19
C ASP A 49 -2.74 -9.76 17.85
N VAL A 50 -2.26 -9.59 16.62
CA VAL A 50 -1.90 -8.29 16.04
C VAL A 50 -2.55 -8.11 14.68
N LEU A 51 -2.86 -6.86 14.33
CA LEU A 51 -3.23 -6.49 12.96
C LEU A 51 -1.97 -6.09 12.19
N LEU A 52 -1.83 -6.66 11.00
CA LEU A 52 -0.70 -6.45 10.11
C LEU A 52 -1.13 -6.41 8.64
N VAL A 53 -0.24 -5.92 7.79
CA VAL A 53 -0.36 -5.93 6.33
C VAL A 53 0.81 -6.75 5.76
N PRO A 54 0.55 -7.79 4.94
CA PRO A 54 1.61 -8.59 4.35
C PRO A 54 2.36 -7.82 3.26
N LEU A 55 3.63 -8.21 3.05
CA LEU A 55 4.44 -7.73 1.94
C LEU A 55 4.48 -8.79 0.83
N THR A 56 4.41 -8.33 -0.42
CA THR A 56 4.56 -9.16 -1.61
C THR A 56 5.75 -8.70 -2.45
N SER A 57 6.52 -9.64 -2.98
CA SER A 57 7.57 -9.37 -3.97
C SER A 57 7.03 -9.35 -5.41
N ASN A 58 5.73 -9.57 -5.61
CA ASN A 58 5.12 -9.45 -6.92
C ASN A 58 4.83 -7.98 -7.24
N ILE A 59 5.81 -7.31 -7.84
CA ILE A 59 5.75 -5.88 -8.18
C ILE A 59 4.98 -5.56 -9.47
N THR A 60 4.35 -6.55 -10.13
CA THR A 60 3.79 -6.36 -11.49
C THR A 60 2.64 -5.36 -11.56
N ARG A 61 1.99 -5.01 -10.45
CA ARG A 61 0.88 -4.03 -10.40
C ARG A 61 1.13 -2.79 -9.54
N ALA A 62 2.25 -2.75 -8.81
CA ALA A 62 2.44 -1.78 -7.73
C ALA A 62 2.54 -0.32 -8.16
N ARG A 63 2.94 -0.07 -9.41
CA ARG A 63 3.13 1.29 -9.92
C ARG A 63 1.85 2.07 -10.22
N ARG A 64 0.66 1.50 -9.97
CA ARG A 64 -0.61 2.07 -10.48
C ARG A 64 -1.71 2.26 -9.44
N GLU A 65 -1.55 1.75 -8.22
CA GLU A 65 -2.63 1.73 -7.23
C GLU A 65 -2.27 2.55 -5.99
N GLN A 66 -3.16 3.46 -5.58
CA GLN A 66 -2.99 4.29 -4.38
C GLN A 66 -3.08 3.48 -3.07
N THR A 67 -3.56 2.24 -3.15
CA THR A 67 -3.67 1.27 -2.04
C THR A 67 -2.41 0.40 -1.90
N GLN A 68 -1.30 0.81 -2.50
CA GLN A 68 -0.03 0.07 -2.45
C GLN A 68 1.15 0.99 -2.13
N VAL A 69 2.09 0.51 -1.30
CA VAL A 69 3.32 1.23 -0.93
C VAL A 69 4.53 0.42 -1.39
N GLU A 70 5.28 0.95 -2.35
CA GLU A 70 6.55 0.36 -2.80
C GLU A 70 7.68 0.68 -1.83
N VAL A 71 8.50 -0.34 -1.54
CA VAL A 71 9.74 -0.25 -0.77
C VAL A 71 10.83 -1.05 -1.49
N ALA A 72 11.85 -0.36 -1.98
CA ALA A 72 13.00 -0.99 -2.63
C ALA A 72 13.93 -1.64 -1.59
N MET A 73 14.47 -2.82 -1.85
CA MET A 73 15.34 -3.51 -0.89
C MET A 73 16.62 -2.72 -0.56
N ASN A 74 17.12 -1.97 -1.53
CA ASN A 74 18.37 -1.25 -1.41
C ASN A 74 18.21 0.18 -0.88
N SER A 75 16.97 0.66 -0.65
CA SER A 75 16.75 1.97 -0.03
C SER A 75 16.96 1.90 1.49
N PRO A 76 17.23 3.04 2.16
CA PRO A 76 17.41 3.07 3.61
C PRO A 76 16.24 2.43 4.37
N GLU A 77 15.00 2.72 3.96
CA GLU A 77 13.81 2.15 4.57
C GLU A 77 13.65 0.64 4.32
N GLY A 78 14.08 0.12 3.16
CA GLY A 78 14.08 -1.30 2.88
C GLY A 78 15.09 -2.07 3.74
N GLN A 79 16.26 -1.47 3.97
CA GLN A 79 17.28 -2.01 4.86
C GLN A 79 16.84 -2.00 6.32
N LEU A 80 16.25 -0.89 6.80
CA LEU A 80 15.67 -0.78 8.15
C LEU A 80 14.53 -1.79 8.37
N GLY A 81 13.70 -2.00 7.34
CA GLY A 81 12.64 -3.01 7.33
C GLY A 81 13.12 -4.46 7.23
N GLY A 82 14.43 -4.69 7.05
CA GLY A 82 14.99 -6.04 6.93
C GLY A 82 14.59 -6.77 5.65
N LEU A 83 14.24 -6.03 4.59
CA LEU A 83 13.77 -6.60 3.33
C LEU A 83 14.92 -7.21 2.53
N ARG A 84 14.65 -8.37 1.91
CA ARG A 84 15.62 -9.09 1.06
C ARG A 84 15.35 -8.95 -0.44
N LEU A 85 14.18 -8.43 -0.78
CA LEU A 85 13.68 -8.26 -2.14
C LEU A 85 12.88 -6.96 -2.17
N ASP A 86 12.82 -6.33 -3.34
CA ASP A 86 11.86 -5.26 -3.59
C ASP A 86 10.46 -5.77 -3.24
N SER A 87 9.76 -4.98 -2.43
CA SER A 87 8.52 -5.40 -1.81
C SER A 87 7.46 -4.32 -1.94
N VAL A 88 6.22 -4.77 -1.93
CA VAL A 88 5.03 -3.94 -2.00
C VAL A 88 4.19 -4.29 -0.80
N ILE A 89 3.80 -3.26 -0.05
CA ILE A 89 2.84 -3.36 1.04
C ILE A 89 1.47 -3.11 0.41
N ASP A 90 0.64 -4.14 0.37
CA ASP A 90 -0.70 -4.10 -0.23
C ASP A 90 -1.74 -3.86 0.86
N CYS A 91 -2.17 -2.60 1.03
CA CYS A 91 -3.09 -2.21 2.09
C CYS A 91 -4.52 -2.74 1.87
N THR A 92 -4.82 -3.35 0.72
CA THR A 92 -6.10 -4.03 0.50
C THR A 92 -6.19 -5.33 1.29
N VAL A 93 -5.05 -5.88 1.72
CA VAL A 93 -4.97 -7.11 2.51
C VAL A 93 -4.57 -6.76 3.94
N ILE A 94 -5.55 -6.78 4.84
CA ILE A 94 -5.32 -6.63 6.29
C ILE A 94 -5.61 -7.97 6.95
N ALA A 95 -4.68 -8.44 7.79
CA ALA A 95 -4.85 -9.69 8.51
C ALA A 95 -4.69 -9.48 10.02
N THR A 96 -5.58 -10.11 10.78
CA THR A 96 -5.44 -10.31 12.22
C THR A 96 -4.84 -11.69 12.44
N ILE A 97 -3.67 -11.75 13.06
CA ILE A 97 -2.90 -12.98 13.20
C ILE A 97 -2.48 -13.17 14.67
N PRO A 98 -2.61 -14.39 15.22
CA PRO A 98 -2.06 -14.74 16.51
C PRO A 98 -0.56 -14.52 16.58
N LYS A 99 -0.06 -13.95 17.68
CA LYS A 99 1.37 -13.74 17.92
C LYS A 99 2.18 -15.04 17.84
N THR A 100 1.55 -16.19 18.05
CA THR A 100 2.16 -17.53 17.91
C THR A 100 2.56 -17.86 16.47
N LEU A 101 1.97 -17.20 15.46
CA LEU A 101 2.35 -17.34 14.04
C LEU A 101 3.44 -16.34 13.62
N LEU A 102 3.82 -15.41 14.49
CA LEU A 102 4.95 -14.51 14.27
C LEU A 102 6.24 -15.25 14.61
N VAL A 103 7.09 -15.42 13.60
CA VAL A 103 8.36 -16.15 13.75
C VAL A 103 9.37 -15.27 14.47
N ASN A 104 9.58 -14.05 13.99
CA ASN A 104 10.49 -13.07 14.57
C ASN A 104 10.27 -11.67 13.94
N LYS A 105 10.66 -10.62 14.68
CA LYS A 105 10.91 -9.29 14.10
C LYS A 105 12.17 -9.35 13.24
N ILE A 106 12.11 -8.76 12.05
CA ILE A 106 13.23 -8.68 11.09
C ILE A 106 13.71 -7.24 10.87
N GLY A 107 12.89 -6.26 11.20
CA GLY A 107 13.21 -4.85 11.03
C GLY A 107 12.07 -3.96 11.51
N GLU A 108 12.14 -2.68 11.19
CA GLU A 108 11.10 -1.69 11.43
C GLU A 108 11.10 -0.63 10.34
N PHE A 109 9.91 -0.15 9.97
CA PHE A 109 9.81 0.94 9.02
C PHE A 109 9.93 2.31 9.72
N PRO A 110 10.63 3.27 9.10
CA PRO A 110 10.70 4.62 9.62
C PRO A 110 9.33 5.32 9.48
N GLN A 111 9.17 6.42 10.20
CA GLN A 111 7.88 7.10 10.33
C GLN A 111 7.31 7.57 8.99
N GLU A 112 8.15 8.01 8.06
CA GLU A 112 7.76 8.46 6.72
C GLU A 112 7.09 7.34 5.91
N VAL A 113 7.57 6.10 6.06
CA VAL A 113 6.94 4.94 5.42
C VAL A 113 5.62 4.60 6.12
N MET A 114 5.58 4.70 7.44
CA MET A 114 4.34 4.47 8.20
C MET A 114 3.25 5.48 7.86
N GLU A 115 3.59 6.74 7.58
CA GLU A 115 2.63 7.75 7.12
C GLU A 115 2.06 7.41 5.74
N ARG A 116 2.90 6.92 4.81
CA ARG A 116 2.44 6.41 3.50
C ARG A 116 1.51 5.21 3.67
N ILE A 117 1.81 4.29 4.58
CA ILE A 117 0.96 3.14 4.90
C ILE A 117 -0.37 3.62 5.50
N ASP A 118 -0.36 4.59 6.40
CA ASP A 118 -1.59 5.13 7.01
C ASP A 118 -2.50 5.78 5.94
N GLN A 119 -1.94 6.56 5.00
CA GLN A 119 -2.70 7.09 3.85
C GLN A 119 -3.26 5.97 2.97
N CYS A 120 -2.44 4.98 2.66
CA CYS A 120 -2.79 3.81 1.87
C CYS A 120 -3.95 3.01 2.50
N LEU A 121 -3.93 2.82 3.83
CA LEU A 121 -5.01 2.17 4.58
C LEU A 121 -6.29 3.01 4.61
N MET A 122 -6.18 4.34 4.77
CA MET A 122 -7.34 5.25 4.70
C MET A 122 -8.06 5.15 3.36
N ILE A 123 -7.31 5.13 2.26
CA ILE A 123 -7.85 4.96 0.90
C ILE A 123 -8.48 3.56 0.75
N ALA A 124 -7.77 2.49 1.14
CA ALA A 124 -8.24 1.12 0.99
C ALA A 124 -9.54 0.84 1.77
N MET A 125 -9.73 1.50 2.91
CA MET A 125 -10.90 1.31 3.79
C MET A 125 -11.98 2.37 3.62
N SER A 126 -11.78 3.37 2.75
CA SER A 126 -12.67 4.53 2.58
C SER A 126 -12.95 5.27 3.90
N ILE A 127 -11.92 5.42 4.75
CA ILE A 127 -12.01 6.12 6.04
C ILE A 127 -11.02 7.27 6.10
N GLY A 128 -11.38 8.32 6.84
CA GLY A 128 -10.60 9.56 6.88
C GLY A 128 -10.71 10.37 5.58
N ARG A 129 -10.24 11.61 5.60
CA ARG A 129 -10.04 12.36 4.35
C ARG A 129 -8.61 12.07 3.88
N PRO A 130 -8.40 11.32 2.79
CA PRO A 130 -7.07 11.15 2.24
C PRO A 130 -6.53 12.53 1.87
N VAL A 131 -5.25 12.78 2.14
CA VAL A 131 -4.61 14.04 1.74
C VAL A 131 -4.48 14.01 0.22
N ARG A 132 -5.45 14.62 -0.48
CA ARG A 132 -5.42 14.74 -1.95
C ARG A 132 -4.18 15.55 -2.34
N ALA A 133 -3.36 15.01 -3.24
CA ALA A 133 -2.35 15.81 -3.93
C ALA A 133 -3.10 16.86 -4.78
N ALA A 134 -2.59 18.09 -4.84
CA ALA A 134 -3.25 19.20 -5.54
C ALA A 134 -3.47 18.97 -7.06
N THR A 135 -2.96 17.88 -7.61
CA THR A 135 -2.98 17.53 -9.04
C THR A 135 -3.92 16.37 -9.41
N ASP A 136 -4.63 15.78 -8.46
CA ASP A 136 -5.54 14.66 -8.77
C ASP A 136 -6.87 15.19 -9.33
N PRO A 137 -7.28 14.81 -10.56
CA PRO A 137 -8.59 15.17 -11.10
C PRO A 137 -9.68 14.43 -10.33
N ASP A 138 -10.74 15.15 -9.97
CA ASP A 138 -11.84 14.62 -9.17
C ASP A 138 -12.60 13.53 -9.94
N PRO A 139 -12.67 12.27 -9.46
CA PRO A 139 -13.42 11.23 -10.15
C PRO A 139 -14.94 11.46 -10.13
N GLU A 140 -15.45 12.37 -9.28
CA GLU A 140 -16.86 12.78 -9.26
C GLU A 140 -17.16 13.98 -10.18
N ALA A 141 -16.15 14.58 -10.81
CA ALA A 141 -16.39 15.51 -11.91
C ALA A 141 -16.90 14.70 -13.11
N GLY A 142 -18.23 14.68 -13.28
CA GLY A 142 -18.86 14.18 -14.49
C GLY A 142 -18.23 14.79 -15.75
N PRO A 143 -18.38 14.15 -16.93
CA PRO A 143 -17.76 14.66 -18.15
C PRO A 143 -18.16 16.12 -18.34
N ALA A 144 -17.15 16.99 -18.46
CA ALA A 144 -17.36 18.39 -18.78
C ALA A 144 -18.21 18.43 -20.06
N GLU A 145 -19.39 19.06 -19.97
CA GLU A 145 -20.25 19.27 -21.12
C GLU A 145 -19.41 19.96 -22.22
N GLU A 146 -19.27 19.29 -23.37
CA GLU A 146 -18.69 19.89 -24.57
C GLU A 146 -19.59 21.07 -24.95
N GLU A 147 -19.15 22.29 -24.63
CA GLU A 147 -19.78 23.50 -25.14
C GLU A 147 -19.57 23.55 -26.66
N ASP A 148 -20.63 23.25 -27.41
CA ASP A 148 -20.73 23.38 -28.87
C ASP A 148 -20.23 24.78 -29.32
N GLU A 149 -19.14 24.81 -30.09
CA GLU A 149 -18.58 26.03 -30.65
C GLU A 149 -19.54 26.62 -31.72
N PRO A 150 -19.94 27.91 -31.66
CA PRO A 150 -20.92 28.43 -32.60
C PRO A 150 -20.35 28.59 -34.02
N LEU A 151 -21.09 28.06 -35.00
CA LEU A 151 -20.90 28.14 -36.44
C LEU A 151 -20.98 29.59 -37.00
N GLU A 152 -20.06 30.49 -36.67
CA GLU A 152 -20.06 31.85 -37.25
C GLU A 152 -18.66 32.42 -37.60
N LYS A 153 -17.74 31.65 -38.20
CA LYS A 153 -16.51 32.24 -38.82
C LYS A 153 -16.04 31.58 -40.12
N ARG A 154 -16.94 31.25 -41.04
CA ARG A 154 -16.55 30.88 -42.43
C ARG A 154 -17.29 31.70 -43.47
N GLY A 155 -16.95 32.99 -43.54
CA GLY A 155 -17.34 33.87 -44.64
C GLY A 155 -16.27 34.94 -44.85
N GLY A 156 -15.52 34.86 -45.96
CA GLY A 156 -14.42 35.79 -46.23
C GLY A 156 -13.78 35.61 -47.61
N LEU A 157 -14.59 35.74 -48.65
CA LEU A 157 -14.22 35.84 -50.06
C LEU A 157 -13.13 36.93 -50.30
N LYS A 158 -12.04 36.60 -50.99
CA LYS A 158 -11.28 37.59 -51.79
C LYS A 158 -11.06 37.09 -53.22
N ARG A 159 -11.62 37.87 -54.14
CA ARG A 159 -11.47 37.85 -55.60
C ARG A 159 -10.18 38.59 -56.00
N SER A 160 -9.50 38.10 -57.03
CA SER A 160 -8.81 38.85 -58.12
C SER A 160 -7.99 37.82 -58.90
N GLY A 161 -8.19 37.53 -60.20
CA GLY A 161 -8.37 38.41 -61.36
C GLY A 161 -7.04 38.44 -62.14
N THR A 162 -6.84 37.52 -63.09
CA THR A 162 -6.86 37.73 -64.56
C THR A 162 -5.54 38.23 -65.16
N ALA A 163 -4.89 37.39 -65.97
CA ALA A 163 -4.56 37.62 -67.39
C ALA A 163 -4.13 36.29 -68.02
#